data_AF-A0A1J3EBU1-F1
#
_entry.id   AF-A0A1J3EBU1-F1
#
_cell.length_a   1.000
_cell.length_b   1.000
_cell.length_c   1.000
_cell.angle_alpha   90.00
_cell.angle_beta   90.00
_cell.angle_gamma   90.00
#
_symmetry.space_group_name_H-M   'P 1'
#
loop_
_entity.id
_entity.type
_entity.pdbx_description
1 polymer ?
#
loop_
_entity_poly.entity_id
_entity_poly.type
_entity_poly.pdbx_seq_one_letter_code
_entity_poly.pdbx_strand_id
1 'polypeptide(L)'
;QESLLSAEDIENATLSVADIQQTLHPFLSKGTILVGHSLNKDLEVLKIDHPKVIDTALVFKYSNVRKPRRASLNNLCKSILGYQVRKEG
;
A
#
# COMPACT_ATOMS: atom_id res chain seq x y z
N GLN A 1 -1.37 -3.56 -18.96
CA GLN A 1 -0.79 -3.73 -17.62
C GLN A 1 -0.91 -5.21 -17.30
N GLU A 2 0.19 -5.96 -17.37
CA GLU A 2 0.19 -7.35 -16.94
C GLU A 2 0.13 -7.38 -15.41
N SER A 3 -0.84 -8.09 -14.84
CA SER A 3 -0.82 -8.40 -13.42
C SER A 3 0.40 -9.27 -13.16
N LEU A 4 1.15 -8.97 -12.09
CA LEU A 4 2.24 -9.83 -11.61
C LEU A 4 1.71 -11.16 -11.03
N LEU A 5 0.41 -11.44 -11.18
CA LEU A 5 -0.28 -12.62 -10.72
C LEU A 5 -0.90 -13.31 -11.94
N SER A 6 -0.67 -14.61 -12.04
CA SER A 6 -1.22 -15.54 -13.00
C SER A 6 -2.35 -16.37 -12.37
N ALA A 7 -3.07 -17.14 -13.19
CA ALA A 7 -4.04 -18.11 -12.68
C ALA A 7 -3.37 -19.22 -11.84
N GLU A 8 -2.15 -19.61 -12.21
CA GLU A 8 -1.36 -20.61 -11.50
C GLU A 8 -0.97 -20.16 -10.08
N ASP A 9 -0.70 -18.87 -9.87
CA ASP A 9 -0.44 -18.32 -8.54
C ASP A 9 -1.65 -18.46 -7.60
N ILE A 10 -2.87 -18.38 -8.16
CA ILE A 10 -4.11 -18.55 -7.40
C ILE A 10 -4.33 -20.03 -7.08
N GLU A 11 -4.09 -20.93 -8.04
CA GLU A 11 -4.21 -22.37 -7.83
C GLU A 11 -3.21 -22.88 -6.78
N ASN A 12 -1.99 -22.35 -6.79
CA ASN A 12 -0.92 -22.72 -5.87
C ASN A 12 -0.93 -21.92 -4.55
N ALA A 13 -1.91 -21.05 -4.32
CA ALA A 13 -1.98 -20.25 -3.10
C ALA A 13 -2.20 -21.15 -1.87
N THR A 14 -1.23 -21.16 -0.95
CA THR A 14 -1.28 -21.99 0.27
C THR A 14 -1.70 -21.23 1.53
N LEU A 15 -1.80 -19.90 1.45
CA LEU A 15 -2.10 -19.03 2.59
C LEU A 15 -3.46 -18.36 2.42
N SER A 16 -4.28 -18.44 3.47
CA SER A 16 -5.51 -17.69 3.59
C SER A 16 -5.27 -16.29 4.18
N VAL A 17 -6.26 -15.41 4.09
CA VAL A 17 -6.23 -14.11 4.78
C VAL A 17 -6.03 -14.29 6.29
N ALA A 18 -6.62 -15.34 6.89
CA ALA A 18 -6.46 -15.62 8.32
C ALA A 18 -5.01 -15.99 8.69
N ASP A 19 -4.33 -16.76 7.84
CA ASP A 19 -2.92 -17.13 8.05
C ASP A 19 -2.03 -15.87 7.99
N ILE A 20 -2.30 -14.97 7.03
CA ILE A 20 -1.60 -13.70 6.91
C ILE A 20 -1.87 -12.80 8.13
N GLN A 21 -3.12 -12.72 8.59
CA GLN A 21 -3.48 -11.96 9.80
C GLN A 21 -2.73 -12.48 11.03
N GLN A 22 -2.67 -13.80 11.22
CA GLN A 22 -1.92 -14.42 12.32
C GLN A 22 -0.42 -14.13 12.21
N THR A 23 0.13 -14.18 11.00
CA THR A 23 1.53 -13.86 10.73
C THR A 23 1.85 -12.39 11.03
N LEU A 24 0.94 -11.47 10.71
CA LEU A 24 1.12 -10.04 10.93
C LEU A 24 0.81 -9.61 12.37
N HIS A 25 0.02 -10.38 13.12
CA HIS A 25 -0.46 -10.04 14.47
C HIS A 25 0.64 -9.53 15.42
N PRO A 26 1.85 -10.14 15.51
CA PRO A 26 2.92 -9.65 16.38
C PRO A 26 3.38 -8.22 16.07
N PHE A 27 3.21 -7.77 14.82
CA PHE A 27 3.63 -6.44 14.36
C PHE A 27 2.51 -5.40 14.54
N LEU A 28 1.26 -5.81 14.71
CA LEU A 28 0.07 -4.94 14.79
C LEU A 28 -0.25 -4.50 16.22
N SER A 29 0.76 -4.38 17.09
CA SER A 29 0.58 -3.89 18.44
C SER A 29 -0.01 -2.46 18.45
N LYS A 30 -0.79 -2.10 19.48
CA LYS A 30 -1.38 -0.75 19.64
C LYS A 30 -0.34 0.40 19.59
N GLY A 31 0.93 0.11 19.85
CA GLY A 31 2.03 1.06 19.76
C GLY A 31 2.53 1.29 18.34
N THR A 32 2.45 0.27 17.48
CA THR A 32 3.05 0.27 16.15
C THR A 32 2.38 1.28 15.23
N ILE A 33 3.18 1.94 14.38
CA ILE A 33 2.69 2.80 13.30
C ILE A 33 2.97 2.08 11.98
N LEU A 34 1.93 1.79 11.20
CA LEU A 34 2.09 1.28 9.85
C LEU A 34 2.40 2.43 8.89
N VAL A 35 3.38 2.24 8.01
CA VAL A 35 3.79 3.26 7.04
C VAL A 35 3.71 2.67 5.64
N GLY A 36 3.09 3.37 4.70
CA GLY A 36 2.96 2.91 3.32
C GLY A 36 2.27 3.91 2.41
N HIS A 37 1.77 3.43 1.26
CA HIS A 37 1.18 4.27 0.22
C HIS A 37 -0.17 3.73 -0.21
N SER A 38 -1.26 4.47 0.06
CA SER A 38 -2.64 3.99 -0.11
C SER A 38 -2.98 2.74 0.71
N LEU A 39 -2.37 2.61 1.90
CA LEU A 39 -2.51 1.45 2.79
C LEU A 39 -3.96 1.14 3.14
N ASN A 40 -4.86 2.12 3.10
CA ASN A 40 -6.28 1.89 3.38
C ASN A 40 -6.88 0.79 2.50
N LYS A 41 -6.42 0.66 1.24
CA LYS A 41 -6.91 -0.38 0.31
C LYS A 41 -6.33 -1.75 0.66
N ASP A 42 -5.05 -1.78 1.01
CA ASP A 42 -4.36 -3.03 1.36
C ASP A 42 -4.95 -3.60 2.67
N LEU A 43 -5.14 -2.74 3.68
CA LEU A 43 -5.74 -3.12 4.97
C LEU A 43 -7.20 -3.57 4.83
N GLU A 44 -7.97 -2.97 3.93
CA GLU A 44 -9.34 -3.38 3.62
C GLU A 44 -9.38 -4.81 3.06
N VAL A 45 -8.53 -5.14 2.08
CA VAL A 45 -8.44 -6.49 1.50
C VAL A 45 -7.95 -7.50 2.53
N LEU A 46 -7.00 -7.12 3.38
CA LEU A 46 -6.49 -7.95 4.47
C LEU A 46 -7.46 -8.06 5.66
N LYS A 47 -8.56 -7.29 5.68
CA LYS A 47 -9.52 -7.20 6.79
C LYS A 47 -8.84 -6.88 8.13
N ILE A 48 -7.86 -5.98 8.11
CA ILE A 48 -7.13 -5.52 9.29
C ILE A 48 -7.54 -4.08 9.59
N ASP A 49 -8.00 -3.82 10.82
CA ASP A 49 -8.22 -2.47 11.32
C ASP A 49 -7.10 -2.10 12.29
N HIS A 50 -6.24 -1.17 11.87
CA HIS A 50 -5.13 -0.68 12.68
C HIS A 50 -5.15 0.86 12.73
N PRO A 51 -5.30 1.48 13.92
CA PRO A 51 -5.61 2.90 14.02
C PRO A 51 -4.44 3.83 13.70
N LYS A 52 -3.20 3.35 13.81
CA LYS A 52 -1.99 4.17 13.67
C LYS A 52 -1.33 3.94 12.31
N VAL A 53 -1.68 4.78 11.34
CA VAL A 53 -1.19 4.67 9.96
C VAL A 53 -0.65 6.00 9.47
N ILE A 54 0.54 5.98 8.85
CA ILE A 54 1.07 7.07 8.02
C ILE A 54 0.92 6.64 6.56
N ASP A 55 -0.08 7.22 5.88
CA ASP A 55 -0.30 7.00 4.46
C ASP A 55 0.30 8.14 3.63
N THR A 56 1.40 7.84 2.93
CA THR A 56 2.11 8.81 2.08
C THR A 56 1.25 9.38 0.95
N ALA A 57 0.21 8.66 0.49
CA ALA A 57 -0.72 9.16 -0.52
C ALA A 57 -1.61 10.31 0.00
N LEU A 58 -1.72 10.46 1.32
CA LEU A 58 -2.48 11.52 2.00
C LEU A 58 -1.57 12.61 2.59
N VAL A 59 -0.35 12.25 3.01
CA VAL A 59 0.66 13.20 3.52
C VAL A 59 1.06 14.20 2.44
N PHE A 60 1.39 13.70 1.24
CA PHE A 60 1.82 14.56 0.13
C PHE A 60 0.62 14.99 -0.72
N LYS A 61 0.20 16.25 -0.53
CA LYS A 61 -0.84 16.88 -1.36
C LYS A 61 -0.18 17.74 -2.44
N TYR A 62 -0.66 17.63 -3.66
CA TYR A 62 -0.29 18.60 -4.70
C TYR A 62 -0.89 19.97 -4.35
N SER A 63 -0.05 20.96 -4.11
CA SER A 63 -0.47 22.35 -3.99
C SER A 63 -1.17 22.79 -5.29
N ASN A 64 -2.26 23.54 -5.17
CA ASN A 64 -2.98 24.22 -6.27
C ASN A 64 -3.83 23.34 -7.20
N VAL A 65 -4.29 22.16 -6.78
CA VAL A 65 -5.24 21.35 -7.57
C VAL A 65 -6.67 21.60 -7.10
N ARG A 66 -7.59 21.95 -8.02
CA ARG A 66 -9.03 22.17 -7.74
C ARG A 66 -9.74 20.98 -7.10
N LYS A 67 -9.20 19.76 -7.23
CA LYS A 67 -9.72 18.54 -6.60
C LYS A 67 -8.61 17.88 -5.79
N PRO A 68 -8.90 17.39 -4.57
CA PRO A 68 -7.94 16.61 -3.81
C PRO A 68 -7.54 15.37 -4.62
N ARG A 69 -6.28 15.32 -5.05
CA ARG A 69 -5.70 14.16 -5.72
C ARG A 69 -4.63 13.59 -4.82
N ARG A 70 -4.71 12.27 -4.59
CA ARG A 70 -3.64 11.51 -3.95
C ARG A 70 -2.41 11.53 -4.85
N ALA A 71 -1.24 11.79 -4.28
CA ALA A 71 0.01 11.67 -5.02
C ALA A 71 0.24 10.22 -5.43
N SER A 72 0.79 9.98 -6.62
CA SER A 72 1.17 8.63 -7.03
C SER A 72 2.53 8.28 -6.42
N LEU A 73 2.73 7.04 -6.00
CA LEU A 73 4.03 6.59 -5.48
C LEU A 73 5.17 6.89 -6.48
N ASN A 74 4.94 6.67 -7.78
CA ASN A 74 5.95 6.90 -8.80
C ASN A 74 6.35 8.38 -8.90
N ASN A 75 5.38 9.29 -8.80
CA ASN A 75 5.65 10.73 -8.82
C ASN A 75 6.36 11.18 -7.54
N LEU A 76 5.98 10.63 -6.38
CA LEU A 76 6.66 10.93 -5.11
C LEU A 76 8.11 10.47 -5.15
N CYS A 77 8.39 9.23 -5.58
CA CYS A 77 9.75 8.74 -5.72
C CYS A 77 10.56 9.57 -6.72
N LYS A 78 9.98 9.94 -7.87
CA LYS A 78 10.66 10.79 -8.84
C LYS A 78 11.00 12.16 -8.24
N SER A 79 10.06 12.78 -7.53
CA SER A 79 10.22 14.12 -6.99
C SER A 79 11.12 14.20 -5.75
N ILE A 80 11.12 13.17 -4.90
CA ILE A 80 11.82 13.18 -3.60
C ILE A 80 13.15 12.41 -3.70
N LEU A 81 13.15 11.28 -4.40
CA LEU A 81 14.29 10.35 -4.48
C LEU A 81 15.04 10.44 -5.81
N GLY A 82 14.51 11.15 -6.81
CA GLY A 82 15.16 11.32 -8.12
C GLY A 82 15.03 10.13 -9.07
N TYR A 83 14.26 9.09 -8.71
CA TYR A 83 14.03 7.91 -9.57
C TYR A 83 12.57 7.43 -9.52
N GLN A 84 12.15 6.73 -10.57
CA GLN A 84 10.83 6.12 -10.67
C GLN A 84 10.90 4.65 -10.22
N VAL A 85 9.90 4.19 -9.47
CA VAL A 85 9.74 2.78 -9.07
C VAL A 85 9.23 1.93 -10.24
N ARG A 86 8.40 2.52 -11.10
CA ARG A 86 7.88 1.89 -12.31
C ARG A 86 8.33 2.67 -13.54
N LYS A 87 8.86 1.96 -14.53
CA LYS A 87 9.14 2.54 -15.86
C LYS A 87 7.83 2.99 -16.50
N GLU A 88 7.90 4.03 -17.33
CA GLU A 88 6.79 4.38 -18.22
C GLU A 88 6.56 3.19 -19.17
N GLY A 89 5.28 2.80 -19.30
CA GLY A 89 4.86 1.66 -20.11
C GLY A 89 4.64 2.03 -21.56
#